data_AF-A0A841PEZ6-F1
#
_entry.id   AF-A0A841PEZ6-F1
#
_cell.length_a   1.000
_cell.length_b   1.000
_cell.length_c   1.000
_cell.angle_alpha   90.00
_cell.angle_beta   90.00
_cell.angle_gamma   90.00
#
_symmetry.space_group_name_H-M   'P 1'
#
loop_
_entity.id
_entity.type
_entity.pdbx_description
1 polymer ?
#
loop_
_entity_poly.entity_id
_entity_poly.type
_entity_poly.pdbx_seq_one_letter_code
_entity_poly.pdbx_strand_id
1 'polypeptide(L)'
;MIKNRAASEGGNIAPSSGGEITAATGLTSLGIDSLGLADVLWDLEQAYGIKIEMNTSEAWSDLQNVGDMVEAVRGLLAKVA
;
A
#
# COMPACT_ATOMS: atom_id res chain seq x y z
N MET A 1 36.40 -1.70 22.73
CA MET A 1 35.54 -2.74 22.14
C MET A 1 34.18 -2.10 21.84
N ILE A 2 33.91 -1.87 20.55
CA ILE A 2 32.67 -1.25 20.08
C ILE A 2 31.64 -2.38 19.96
N LYS A 3 30.69 -2.43 20.90
CA LYS A 3 29.48 -3.26 20.82
C LYS A 3 28.34 -2.30 20.44
N ASN A 4 27.38 -2.57 19.59
CA ASN A 4 27.10 -3.58 18.58
C ASN A 4 25.98 -2.90 17.75
N ARG A 5 25.98 -3.07 16.44
CA ARG A 5 25.13 -2.33 15.50
C ARG A 5 23.64 -2.50 15.79
N ALA A 6 22.91 -1.39 15.65
CA ALA A 6 21.47 -1.32 15.51
C ALA A 6 21.01 -2.28 14.41
N ALA A 7 20.12 -3.19 14.77
CA ALA A 7 19.39 -4.05 13.83
C ALA A 7 18.08 -4.45 14.49
N SER A 8 17.04 -3.62 14.36
CA SER A 8 15.63 -4.04 14.44
C SER A 8 14.72 -2.84 14.29
N GLU A 9 14.69 -2.28 13.09
CA GLU A 9 13.52 -1.53 12.62
C GLU A 9 13.26 -1.97 11.17
N GLY A 10 13.17 -3.29 10.97
CA GLY A 10 12.31 -3.79 9.90
C GLY A 10 10.90 -3.50 10.37
N GLY A 11 10.23 -2.56 9.71
CA GLY A 11 8.82 -2.25 9.94
C GLY A 11 8.00 -3.51 9.76
N ASN A 12 7.85 -4.25 10.84
CA ASN A 12 6.90 -5.33 10.93
C ASN A 12 5.55 -4.66 10.92
N ILE A 13 4.98 -4.50 9.73
CA ILE A 13 3.54 -4.38 9.52
C ILE A 13 2.94 -5.69 10.04
N ALA A 14 2.89 -5.84 11.37
CA ALA A 14 2.04 -6.84 11.98
C ALA A 14 0.63 -6.48 11.49
N PRO A 15 -0.13 -7.40 10.89
CA PRO A 15 -1.56 -7.18 10.76
C PRO A 15 -2.08 -6.98 12.18
N SER A 16 -2.42 -5.74 12.52
CA SER A 16 -3.03 -5.40 13.80
C SER A 16 -4.23 -6.31 13.98
N SER A 17 -4.15 -7.14 15.00
CA SER A 17 -5.09 -8.20 15.39
C SER A 17 -6.51 -8.08 14.84
N GLY A 18 -6.87 -8.97 13.90
CA GLY A 18 -8.08 -9.78 14.02
C GLY A 18 -9.42 -9.25 13.48
N GLY A 19 -9.44 -8.60 12.32
CA GLY A 19 -10.68 -8.40 11.55
C GLY A 19 -10.47 -8.76 10.09
N GLU A 20 -11.45 -9.38 9.43
CA GLU A 20 -11.42 -9.60 7.99
C GLU A 20 -11.21 -8.25 7.28
N ILE A 21 -10.15 -8.14 6.47
CA ILE A 21 -9.98 -6.98 5.59
C ILE A 21 -11.00 -7.12 4.47
N THR A 22 -11.98 -6.22 4.47
CA THR A 22 -13.04 -6.17 3.46
C THR A 22 -12.85 -4.92 2.59
N ALA A 23 -13.55 -4.85 1.47
CA ALA A 23 -13.54 -3.65 0.63
C ALA A 23 -13.98 -2.38 1.39
N ALA A 24 -14.78 -2.52 2.45
CA ALA A 24 -15.22 -1.39 3.29
C ALA A 24 -14.17 -0.96 4.33
N THR A 25 -13.08 -1.70 4.50
CA THR A 25 -12.06 -1.38 5.50
C THR A 25 -11.34 -0.09 5.11
N GLY A 26 -11.38 0.90 6.00
CA GLY A 26 -10.70 2.19 5.78
C GLY A 26 -9.18 2.05 5.85
N LEU A 27 -8.47 2.74 4.95
CA LEU A 27 -7.00 2.66 4.86
C LEU A 27 -6.30 3.23 6.07
N THR A 28 -6.84 4.32 6.62
CA THR A 28 -6.39 4.91 7.89
C THR A 28 -6.59 3.96 9.07
N SER A 29 -7.61 3.10 9.02
CA SER A 29 -7.84 2.07 10.05
C SER A 29 -6.83 0.93 9.99
N LEU A 30 -6.16 0.73 8.85
CA LEU A 30 -5.07 -0.21 8.68
C LEU A 30 -3.70 0.39 9.07
N GLY A 31 -3.66 1.68 9.46
CA GLY A 31 -2.42 2.40 9.74
C GLY A 31 -1.60 2.68 8.48
N ILE A 32 -2.25 2.74 7.31
CA ILE A 32 -1.56 3.07 6.06
C ILE A 32 -1.48 4.60 5.95
N ASP A 33 -0.33 5.15 6.34
CA ASP A 33 0.04 6.55 6.08
C ASP A 33 0.55 6.74 4.64
N SER A 34 0.82 7.99 4.23
CA SER A 34 1.29 8.31 2.87
C SER A 34 2.58 7.58 2.44
N LEU A 35 3.49 7.29 3.38
CA LEU A 35 4.68 6.48 3.13
C LEU A 35 4.35 4.98 3.02
N GLY A 36 3.43 4.47 3.84
CA GLY A 36 2.98 3.09 3.76
C GLY A 36 2.21 2.81 2.47
N LEU A 37 1.45 3.80 1.99
CA LEU A 37 0.78 3.72 0.69
C LEU A 37 1.81 3.59 -0.43
N ALA A 38 2.88 4.38 -0.43
CA ALA A 38 3.95 4.29 -1.43
C ALA A 38 4.62 2.90 -1.46
N ASP A 39 4.80 2.26 -0.30
CA ASP A 39 5.35 0.90 -0.19
C ASP A 39 4.41 -0.14 -0.82
N VAL A 40 3.10 -0.06 -0.54
CA VAL A 40 2.08 -0.92 -1.14
C VAL A 40 2.01 -0.72 -2.66
N LEU A 41 2.10 0.52 -3.15
CA LEU A 41 2.14 0.81 -4.58
C LEU A 41 3.36 0.16 -5.23
N TRP A 42 4.53 0.29 -4.61
CA TRP A 42 5.75 -0.33 -5.11
C TRP A 42 5.62 -1.86 -5.18
N ASP A 43 5.08 -2.49 -4.14
CA ASP A 43 4.81 -3.93 -4.12
C ASP A 43 3.86 -4.35 -5.26
N LEU A 44 2.82 -3.56 -5.53
CA LEU A 44 1.89 -3.80 -6.64
C LEU A 44 2.55 -3.64 -8.01
N GLU A 45 3.42 -2.65 -8.18
CA GLU A 45 4.22 -2.49 -9.41
C GLU A 45 5.08 -3.72 -9.68
N GLN A 46 5.79 -4.21 -8.66
CA GLN A 46 6.64 -5.40 -8.82
C GLN A 46 5.83 -6.68 -9.01
N ALA A 47 4.71 -6.84 -8.28
CA ALA A 47 3.89 -8.05 -8.33
C ALA A 47 3.14 -8.21 -9.67
N TYR A 48 2.64 -7.11 -10.24
CA TYR A 48 1.85 -7.13 -11.48
C TYR A 48 2.61 -6.63 -12.70
N GLY A 49 3.85 -6.14 -12.54
CA GLY A 49 4.65 -5.57 -13.62
C GLY A 49 4.07 -4.29 -14.22
N ILE A 50 3.24 -3.58 -13.46
CA ILE A 50 2.65 -2.30 -13.87
C ILE A 50 3.54 -1.14 -13.42
N LYS A 51 3.41 0.01 -14.10
CA LYS A 51 4.09 1.24 -13.73
C LYS A 51 3.04 2.29 -13.34
N ILE A 52 2.99 2.62 -12.05
CA ILE A 52 2.07 3.58 -11.48
C ILE A 52 2.69 4.96 -11.63
N GLU A 53 2.27 5.69 -12.66
CA GLU A 53 2.77 7.05 -12.88
C GLU A 53 2.32 7.96 -11.73
N MET A 54 3.22 8.71 -11.10
CA MET A 54 2.86 9.65 -10.02
C MET A 54 1.89 10.76 -10.47
N ASN A 55 1.68 10.99 -11.77
CA ASN A 55 0.57 11.85 -12.23
C ASN A 55 -0.82 11.24 -11.98
N THR A 56 -0.90 9.92 -11.79
CA THR A 56 -2.10 9.25 -11.27
C THR A 56 -2.27 9.45 -9.76
N SER A 57 -1.39 10.20 -9.09
CA SER A 57 -1.49 10.60 -7.67
C SER A 57 -2.88 11.10 -7.27
N GLU A 58 -3.62 11.75 -8.18
CA GLU A 58 -5.02 12.14 -7.90
C GLU A 58 -5.89 10.92 -7.59
N ALA A 59 -5.75 9.82 -8.36
CA ALA A 59 -6.50 8.58 -8.13
C ALA A 59 -6.16 7.90 -6.79
N TRP A 60 -5.01 8.21 -6.21
CA TRP A 60 -4.58 7.68 -4.91
C TRP A 60 -4.92 8.61 -3.75
N SER A 61 -5.18 9.89 -4.04
CA SER A 61 -5.46 10.92 -3.02
C SER A 61 -6.90 10.82 -2.49
N ASP A 62 -7.83 10.33 -3.30
CA ASP A 62 -9.23 10.14 -2.93
C ASP A 62 -9.54 8.77 -2.29
N LEU A 63 -8.53 7.92 -2.09
CA LEU A 63 -8.71 6.59 -1.53
C LEU A 63 -9.12 6.65 -0.06
N GLN A 64 -10.30 6.15 0.26
CA GLN A 64 -10.80 6.08 1.64
C GLN A 64 -10.70 4.65 2.19
N ASN A 65 -10.96 3.65 1.35
CA ASN A 65 -11.05 2.24 1.74
C ASN A 65 -10.29 1.31 0.78
N VAL A 66 -10.16 0.04 1.20
CA VAL A 66 -9.50 -1.02 0.41
C VAL A 66 -10.20 -1.27 -0.92
N GLY A 67 -11.52 -1.11 -1.00
CA GLY A 67 -12.29 -1.22 -2.24
C GLY A 67 -11.87 -0.19 -3.28
N ASP A 68 -11.73 1.07 -2.87
CA ASP A 68 -11.26 2.15 -3.75
C ASP A 68 -9.87 1.82 -4.32
N MET A 69 -8.97 1.26 -3.48
CA MET A 69 -7.64 0.82 -3.92
C MET A 69 -7.70 -0.29 -4.96
N VAL A 70 -8.54 -1.30 -4.72
CA VAL A 70 -8.70 -2.43 -5.64
C VAL A 70 -9.23 -1.94 -6.99
N GLU A 71 -10.21 -1.05 -7.00
CA GLU A 71 -10.77 -0.49 -8.24
C GLU A 71 -9.74 0.38 -8.98
N ALA A 72 -8.95 1.20 -8.27
CA ALA A 72 -7.88 1.98 -8.86
C ALA A 72 -6.82 1.10 -9.54
N VAL A 73 -6.38 0.02 -8.87
CA VAL A 73 -5.41 -0.95 -9.42
C VAL A 73 -6.00 -1.69 -10.62
N ARG A 74 -7.28 -2.10 -10.56
CA ARG A 74 -7.98 -2.73 -11.70
C ARG A 74 -8.06 -1.80 -12.91
N GLY A 75 -8.34 -0.51 -12.69
CA GLY A 75 -8.35 0.50 -13.74
C GLY A 75 -6.98 0.67 -14.42
N LEU A 76 -5.91 0.60 -13.64
CA LEU A 76 -4.53 0.65 -14.17
C LEU A 76 -4.19 -0.60 -14.96
N LEU A 77 -4.52 -1.79 -14.45
CA LEU A 77 -4.31 -3.05 -15.17
C LEU A 77 -5.05 -3.07 -16.51
N ALA A 78 -6.28 -2.56 -16.56
CA ALA A 78 -7.08 -2.46 -17.79
C ALA A 78 -6.48 -1.50 -18.83
N LYS A 79 -5.63 -0.55 -18.40
CA LYS A 79 -4.97 0.41 -19.28
C LYS A 79 -3.60 -0.06 -19.78
N VAL A 80 -3.01 -1.04 -19.11
CA VAL A 80 -1.73 -1.67 -19.48
C VAL A 80 -1.94 -2.88 -20.42
N ALA A 81 -3.12 -3.52 -20.38
CA ALA A 81 -3.54 -4.59 -21.30
C ALA A 81 -3.87 -4.08 -22.71
#